data_AF-A0A534CME1-F1
#
_entry.id   AF-A0A534CME1-F1
#
_cell.length_a   1.000
_cell.length_b   1.000
_cell.length_c   1.000
_cell.angle_alpha   90.00
_cell.angle_beta   90.00
_cell.angle_gamma   90.00
#
_symmetry.space_group_name_H-M   'P 1'
#
loop_
_entity.id
_entity.type
_entity.pdbx_description
1 polymer ?
#
loop_
_entity_poly.entity_id
_entity_poly.type
_entity_poly.pdbx_seq_one_letter_code
_entity_poly.pdbx_strand_id
1 'polypeptide(L)'
;IILSGIVAGLPGAVGSTAEAVSSGEMQGPVALALLIVVLATTAFVVFVERAQRRIPVDYAKRQVGRRMYAGQSSHLPFKMNMSGVIPPIFASSLLLFPATLASFFGTSAEGPISGFMQNVAAALGYGQPLHLLIYALLIIFFCFFYTALVFNARDTADNLKKSGAFVRGIRPGQQTAEYIDQVLTRLTLWGALYVTLVCLLPEILVSWQGVPFHFGGTSLLIVVVVVMDFMSQLHAHTMSHHYPNLLKKANLLGYGRTGSGGQS
;
A
#
# COMPACT_ATOMS: atom_id res chain seq x y z
N ILE A 1 -13.96 -1.06 -4.10
CA ILE A 1 -14.55 -1.78 -5.26
C ILE A 1 -13.75 -3.03 -5.58
N ILE A 2 -12.48 -2.94 -6.00
CA ILE A 2 -11.65 -4.12 -6.35
C ILE A 2 -11.58 -5.14 -5.19
N LEU A 3 -11.37 -4.67 -3.95
CA LEU A 3 -11.40 -5.52 -2.75
C LEU A 3 -12.68 -6.37 -2.67
N SER A 4 -13.84 -5.77 -2.87
CA SER A 4 -15.13 -6.45 -2.78
C SER A 4 -15.28 -7.54 -3.85
N GLY A 5 -14.76 -7.32 -5.05
CA GLY A 5 -14.72 -8.32 -6.11
C GLY A 5 -13.83 -9.51 -5.78
N ILE A 6 -12.65 -9.27 -5.20
CA ILE A 6 -11.75 -10.33 -4.74
C ILE A 6 -12.40 -11.13 -3.60
N VAL A 7 -12.94 -10.44 -2.59
CA VAL A 7 -13.57 -11.06 -1.42
C VAL A 7 -14.79 -11.90 -1.81
N ALA A 8 -15.58 -11.46 -2.79
CA ALA A 8 -16.72 -12.23 -3.30
C ALA A 8 -16.31 -13.54 -4.00
N GLY A 9 -15.09 -13.61 -4.56
CA GLY A 9 -14.56 -14.83 -5.19
C GLY A 9 -13.95 -15.83 -4.20
N LEU A 10 -13.68 -15.42 -2.95
CA LEU A 10 -13.02 -16.27 -1.95
C LEU A 10 -13.80 -17.53 -1.59
N PRO A 11 -15.13 -17.48 -1.34
CA PRO A 11 -15.89 -18.68 -1.01
C PRO A 11 -15.84 -19.72 -2.13
N GLY A 12 -15.90 -19.28 -3.38
CA GLY A 12 -15.79 -20.16 -4.55
C GLY A 12 -14.42 -20.81 -4.70
N ALA A 13 -13.34 -20.05 -4.48
CA ALA A 13 -11.97 -20.57 -4.53
C ALA A 13 -11.66 -21.59 -3.41
N VAL A 14 -12.22 -21.38 -2.22
CA VAL A 14 -12.11 -22.35 -1.12
C VAL A 14 -12.93 -23.60 -1.43
N GLY A 15 -14.13 -23.45 -2.01
CA GLY A 15 -14.97 -24.56 -2.47
C GLY A 15 -14.27 -25.42 -3.51
N SER A 16 -13.70 -24.81 -4.56
CA SER A 16 -12.98 -25.56 -5.60
C SER A 16 -11.72 -26.25 -5.09
N THR A 17 -11.01 -25.64 -4.13
CA THR A 17 -9.85 -26.28 -3.50
C THR A 17 -10.27 -27.47 -2.63
N ALA A 18 -11.38 -27.37 -1.90
CA ALA A 18 -11.93 -28.47 -1.10
C ALA A 18 -12.44 -29.62 -1.99
N GLU A 19 -13.08 -29.30 -3.12
CA GLU A 19 -13.46 -30.27 -4.14
C GLU A 19 -12.23 -30.96 -4.72
N ALA A 20 -11.17 -30.23 -5.12
CA ALA A 20 -9.92 -30.81 -5.63
C ALA A 20 -9.21 -31.76 -4.65
N VAL A 21 -9.32 -31.50 -3.34
CA VAL A 21 -8.78 -32.39 -2.30
C VAL A 21 -9.66 -33.62 -2.10
N SER A 22 -10.99 -33.46 -2.16
CA SER A 22 -11.94 -34.57 -1.99
C SER A 22 -12.07 -35.47 -3.23
N SER A 23 -11.85 -34.93 -4.43
CA SER A 23 -11.77 -35.68 -5.69
C SER A 23 -10.45 -36.44 -5.87
N GLY A 24 -9.45 -36.16 -5.02
CA GLY A 24 -8.12 -36.77 -5.09
C GLY A 24 -7.20 -36.17 -6.16
N GLU A 25 -7.63 -35.12 -6.86
CA GLU A 25 -6.80 -34.38 -7.83
C GLU A 25 -5.63 -33.66 -7.13
N MET A 26 -5.80 -33.30 -5.86
CA MET A 26 -4.78 -32.63 -5.06
C MET A 26 -4.48 -33.42 -3.78
N GLN A 27 -3.20 -33.75 -3.57
CA GLN A 27 -2.77 -34.46 -2.37
C GLN A 27 -3.02 -33.58 -1.13
N GLY A 28 -3.63 -34.14 -0.07
CA GLY A 28 -3.90 -33.43 1.19
C GLY A 28 -2.69 -32.68 1.78
N PRO A 29 -1.46 -33.22 1.76
CA PRO A 29 -0.26 -32.51 2.18
C PRO A 29 0.05 -31.25 1.36
N VAL A 30 -0.24 -31.25 0.05
CA VAL A 30 -0.03 -30.09 -0.83
C VAL A 30 -1.03 -28.98 -0.50
N ALA A 31 -2.29 -29.33 -0.19
CA ALA A 31 -3.29 -28.37 0.26
C ALA A 31 -2.91 -27.69 1.58
N LEU A 32 -2.38 -28.48 2.53
CA LEU A 32 -1.90 -27.95 3.80
C LEU A 32 -0.68 -27.03 3.62
N ALA A 33 0.29 -27.45 2.79
CA ALA A 33 1.46 -26.64 2.47
C ALA A 33 1.06 -25.31 1.81
N LEU A 34 0.10 -25.34 0.89
CA LEU A 34 -0.41 -24.15 0.21
C LEU A 34 -1.06 -23.18 1.22
N LEU A 35 -1.91 -23.67 2.12
CA LEU A 35 -2.53 -22.86 3.16
C LEU A 35 -1.49 -22.19 4.07
N ILE A 36 -0.44 -22.92 4.44
CA ILE A 36 0.68 -22.38 5.23
C ILE A 36 1.38 -21.26 4.47
N VAL A 37 1.67 -21.45 3.18
CA VAL A 37 2.33 -20.43 2.34
C VAL A 37 1.48 -19.16 2.24
N VAL A 38 0.15 -19.29 2.09
CA VAL A 38 -0.77 -18.14 2.03
C VAL A 38 -0.77 -17.37 3.35
N LEU A 39 -0.87 -18.07 4.49
CA LEU A 39 -0.83 -17.43 5.81
C LEU A 39 0.53 -16.79 6.08
N ALA A 40 1.63 -17.46 5.73
CA ALA A 40 2.99 -16.95 5.89
C ALA A 40 3.21 -15.69 5.03
N THR A 41 2.77 -15.71 3.77
CA THR A 41 2.86 -14.56 2.87
C THR A 41 2.00 -13.41 3.37
N THR A 42 0.79 -13.69 3.84
CA THR A 42 -0.09 -12.65 4.43
C THR A 42 0.54 -12.02 5.67
N ALA A 43 1.06 -12.84 6.59
CA ALA A 43 1.75 -12.35 7.79
C ALA A 43 2.99 -11.53 7.44
N PHE A 44 3.76 -11.96 6.45
CA PHE A 44 4.92 -11.24 5.94
C PHE A 44 4.53 -9.88 5.35
N VAL A 45 3.49 -9.82 4.49
CA VAL A 45 2.99 -8.57 3.92
C VAL A 45 2.49 -7.64 5.02
N VAL A 46 1.71 -8.13 5.99
CA VAL A 46 1.23 -7.31 7.12
C VAL A 46 2.41 -6.75 7.93
N PHE A 47 3.45 -7.54 8.16
CA PHE A 47 4.64 -7.11 8.89
C PHE A 47 5.36 -5.97 8.14
N VAL A 48 5.58 -6.13 6.83
CA VAL A 48 6.25 -5.13 5.98
C VAL A 48 5.39 -3.86 5.82
N GLU A 49 4.09 -3.98 5.62
CA GLU A 49 3.17 -2.84 5.48
C GLU A 49 3.02 -2.03 6.78
N ARG A 50 3.20 -2.67 7.94
CA ARG A 50 3.27 -1.98 9.23
C ARG A 50 4.62 -1.32 9.48
N ALA A 51 5.66 -1.67 8.72
CA ALA A 51 6.97 -1.08 8.87
C ALA A 51 6.94 0.40 8.42
N GLN A 52 7.38 1.26 9.32
CA GLN A 52 7.48 2.70 9.08
C GLN A 52 8.87 3.21 9.45
N ARG A 53 9.44 4.02 8.58
CA ARG A 53 10.63 4.81 8.86
C ARG A 53 10.19 6.11 9.52
N ARG A 54 10.54 6.28 10.79
CA ARG A 54 10.23 7.49 11.56
C ARG A 54 11.38 8.49 11.44
N ILE A 55 11.14 9.63 10.82
CA ILE A 55 12.10 10.73 10.81
C ILE A 55 11.78 11.67 11.99
N PRO A 56 12.69 11.87 12.95
CA PRO A 56 12.43 12.76 14.08
C PRO A 56 12.39 14.22 13.61
N VAL A 57 11.38 14.95 14.07
CA VAL A 57 11.19 16.37 13.79
C VAL A 57 11.00 17.08 15.12
N ASP A 58 11.77 18.14 15.33
CA ASP A 58 11.69 18.97 16.52
C ASP A 58 10.89 20.24 16.20
N TYR A 59 9.96 20.60 17.08
CA TYR A 59 9.26 21.88 16.99
C TYR A 59 10.06 22.97 17.71
N ALA A 60 10.22 24.11 17.04
CA ALA A 60 10.87 25.27 17.63
C ALA A 60 10.14 25.70 18.92
N LYS A 61 10.91 25.95 19.98
CA LYS A 61 10.39 26.44 21.26
C LYS A 61 9.70 27.78 21.00
N ARG A 62 8.39 27.85 21.21
CA ARG A 62 7.65 29.11 21.16
C ARG A 62 7.60 29.71 22.55
N GLN A 63 8.24 30.85 22.73
CA GLN A 63 8.07 31.65 23.94
C GLN A 63 6.77 32.45 23.82
N VAL A 64 5.81 32.19 24.70
CA VAL A 64 4.59 33.00 24.82
C VAL A 64 4.61 33.62 26.21
N GLY A 65 4.89 34.93 26.27
CA GLY A 65 5.09 35.66 27.53
C GLY A 65 6.41 35.30 28.25
N ARG A 66 6.36 35.12 29.57
CA ARG A 66 7.52 34.73 30.42
C ARG A 66 7.72 33.21 30.55
N ARG A 67 6.87 32.38 29.93
CA ARG A 67 6.98 30.92 30.00
C ARG A 67 7.47 30.35 28.67
N MET A 68 8.57 29.62 28.73
CA MET A 68 9.09 28.85 27.60
C MET A 68 8.31 27.54 27.53
N TYR A 69 7.50 27.38 26.48
CA TYR A 69 6.91 26.08 26.18
C TYR A 69 8.00 25.20 25.56
N ALA A 70 8.27 24.06 26.20
CA ALA A 70 9.25 23.10 25.71
C ALA A 70 8.85 22.62 24.31
N GLY A 71 9.82 22.61 23.39
CA GLY A 71 9.63 22.05 22.06
C GLY A 71 9.32 20.57 22.21
N GLN A 72 8.17 20.15 21.69
CA GLN A 72 7.80 18.75 21.64
C GLN A 72 8.57 18.11 20.49
N SER A 73 9.22 16.97 20.73
CA SER A 73 9.76 16.14 19.65
C SER A 73 8.64 15.29 19.08
N SER A 74 8.48 15.31 17.76
CA SER A 74 7.56 14.44 17.03
C SER A 74 8.34 13.62 16.00
N HIS A 75 7.63 12.82 15.22
CA HIS A 75 8.19 12.11 14.08
C HIS A 75 7.25 12.23 12.88
N LEU A 76 7.85 12.38 11.70
CA LEU A 76 7.15 12.22 10.44
C LEU A 76 7.25 10.73 10.03
N PRO A 77 6.14 9.97 10.07
CA PRO A 77 6.15 8.57 9.72
C PRO A 77 6.12 8.41 8.19
N PHE A 78 7.08 7.67 7.65
CA PHE A 78 7.06 7.25 6.25
C PHE A 78 6.86 5.74 6.16
N LYS A 79 5.80 5.30 5.47
CA LYS A 79 5.55 3.87 5.19
C LYS A 79 6.58 3.36 4.19
N MET A 80 6.90 2.06 4.25
CA MET A 80 7.81 1.43 3.30
C MET A 80 7.27 1.46 1.86
N ASN A 81 5.96 1.34 1.71
CA ASN A 81 5.26 1.55 0.44
C ASN A 81 4.34 2.76 0.51
N MET A 82 4.83 3.88 -0.03
CA MET A 82 4.02 5.09 -0.22
C MET A 82 2.99 4.93 -1.34
N SER A 83 3.28 4.06 -2.29
CA SER A 83 2.51 3.83 -3.51
C SER A 83 1.23 3.03 -3.26
N GLY A 84 1.20 2.27 -2.16
CA GLY A 84 0.13 1.35 -1.84
C GLY A 84 -0.04 0.27 -2.91
N VAL A 85 -1.29 0.01 -3.28
CA VAL A 85 -1.69 -1.10 -4.16
C VAL A 85 -1.81 -0.69 -5.63
N ILE A 86 -1.74 0.61 -5.91
CA ILE A 86 -2.05 1.15 -7.22
C ILE A 86 -1.06 0.66 -8.30
N PRO A 87 0.27 0.59 -8.05
CA PRO A 87 1.21 0.13 -9.08
C PRO A 87 0.99 -1.31 -9.55
N PRO A 88 0.82 -2.33 -8.67
CA PRO A 88 0.50 -3.68 -9.12
C PRO A 88 -0.81 -3.78 -9.92
N ILE A 89 -1.81 -2.98 -9.57
CA ILE A 89 -3.10 -2.94 -10.30
C ILE A 89 -2.87 -2.40 -11.72
N PHE A 90 -2.16 -1.27 -11.86
CA PHE A 90 -1.85 -0.71 -13.18
C PHE A 90 -0.97 -1.64 -14.03
N ALA A 91 0.02 -2.29 -13.43
CA ALA A 91 0.84 -3.27 -14.12
C ALA A 91 -0.02 -4.43 -14.65
N SER A 92 -0.94 -4.95 -13.83
CA SER A 92 -1.85 -6.04 -14.24
C SER A 92 -2.84 -5.62 -15.32
N SER A 93 -3.43 -4.42 -15.24
CA SER A 93 -4.37 -3.94 -16.25
C SER A 93 -3.69 -3.65 -17.59
N LEU A 94 -2.44 -3.14 -17.55
CA LEU A 94 -1.65 -2.89 -18.75
C LEU A 94 -1.26 -4.19 -19.46
N LEU A 95 -0.97 -5.27 -18.72
CA LEU A 95 -0.67 -6.58 -19.30
C LEU A 95 -1.90 -7.30 -19.85
N LEU A 96 -3.04 -7.19 -19.15
CA LEU A 96 -4.30 -7.79 -19.60
C LEU A 96 -4.87 -7.14 -20.86
N PHE A 97 -4.55 -5.88 -21.13
CA PHE A 97 -5.09 -5.16 -22.27
C PHE A 97 -4.63 -5.74 -23.64
N PRO A 98 -3.33 -5.93 -23.92
CA PRO A 98 -2.90 -6.60 -25.15
C PRO A 98 -3.37 -8.05 -25.24
N ALA A 99 -3.38 -8.77 -24.11
CA ALA A 99 -3.81 -10.17 -24.08
C ALA A 99 -5.29 -10.33 -24.46
N THR A 100 -6.16 -9.44 -23.96
CA THR A 100 -7.58 -9.44 -24.32
C THR A 100 -7.79 -8.99 -25.77
N LEU A 101 -7.08 -7.98 -26.26
CA LEU A 101 -7.16 -7.62 -27.69
C LEU A 101 -6.74 -8.80 -28.58
N ALA A 102 -5.62 -9.44 -28.26
CA ALA A 102 -5.14 -10.57 -29.05
C ALA A 102 -6.08 -11.79 -28.98
N SER A 103 -6.78 -12.02 -27.87
CA SER A 103 -7.78 -13.10 -27.79
C SER A 103 -9.06 -12.79 -28.57
N PHE A 104 -9.46 -11.52 -28.70
CA PHE A 104 -10.65 -11.10 -29.45
C PHE A 104 -10.39 -11.03 -30.97
N PHE A 105 -9.19 -10.58 -31.37
CA PHE A 105 -8.80 -10.47 -32.77
C PHE A 105 -8.12 -11.72 -33.32
N GLY A 106 -7.51 -12.55 -32.48
CA GLY A 106 -6.82 -13.78 -32.85
C GLY A 106 -7.75 -14.92 -33.31
N THR A 107 -9.04 -14.87 -32.99
CA THR A 107 -10.06 -15.82 -33.47
C THR A 107 -10.65 -15.46 -34.84
N SER A 108 -10.40 -14.25 -35.34
CA SER A 108 -11.19 -13.64 -36.43
C SER A 108 -10.39 -13.37 -37.71
N ALA A 109 -9.07 -13.60 -37.70
CA ALA A 109 -8.19 -13.23 -38.80
C ALA A 109 -7.33 -14.42 -39.26
N GLU A 110 -7.63 -14.99 -40.42
CA GLU A 110 -6.73 -15.87 -41.14
C GLU A 110 -5.64 -15.03 -41.83
N GLY A 111 -4.47 -14.89 -41.20
CA GLY A 111 -3.34 -14.17 -41.78
C GLY A 111 -2.08 -14.22 -40.91
N PRO A 112 -0.88 -13.95 -41.48
CA PRO A 112 0.40 -14.02 -40.75
C PRO A 112 0.48 -13.07 -39.53
N ILE A 113 -0.38 -12.05 -39.48
CA ILE A 113 -0.51 -11.10 -38.37
C ILE A 113 -1.21 -11.77 -37.16
N SER A 114 -2.15 -12.68 -37.38
CA SER A 114 -2.82 -13.38 -36.27
C SER A 114 -1.90 -14.38 -35.58
N GLY A 115 -1.01 -15.04 -36.32
CA GLY A 115 0.05 -15.89 -35.75
C GLY A 115 1.03 -15.11 -34.88
N PHE A 116 1.42 -13.89 -35.29
CA PHE A 116 2.25 -13.02 -34.44
C PHE A 116 1.49 -12.54 -33.19
N MET A 117 0.23 -12.13 -33.33
CA MET A 117 -0.60 -11.71 -32.19
C MET A 117 -0.89 -12.85 -31.21
N GLN A 118 -1.14 -14.07 -31.71
CA GLN A 118 -1.32 -15.26 -30.87
C GLN A 118 -0.01 -15.67 -30.18
N ASN A 119 1.14 -15.58 -30.86
CA ASN A 119 2.44 -15.83 -30.23
C ASN A 119 2.76 -14.79 -29.14
N VAL A 120 2.43 -13.52 -29.37
CA VAL A 120 2.57 -12.46 -28.37
C VAL A 120 1.61 -12.68 -27.19
N ALA A 121 0.35 -13.08 -27.45
CA ALA A 121 -0.62 -13.41 -26.42
C ALA A 121 -0.22 -14.63 -25.60
N ALA A 122 0.32 -15.67 -26.25
CA ALA A 122 0.87 -16.84 -25.59
C ALA A 122 2.08 -16.43 -24.73
N ALA A 123 2.99 -15.62 -25.28
CA ALA A 123 4.17 -15.11 -24.57
C ALA A 123 3.85 -14.23 -23.34
N LEU A 124 2.71 -13.53 -23.40
CA LEU A 124 2.12 -12.73 -22.32
C LEU A 124 1.12 -13.53 -21.46
N GLY A 125 0.98 -14.83 -21.70
CA GLY A 125 0.14 -15.70 -20.89
C GLY A 125 0.70 -15.89 -19.49
N TYR A 126 -0.18 -16.12 -18.52
CA TYR A 126 0.22 -16.45 -17.14
C TYR A 126 1.12 -17.69 -17.12
N GLY A 127 2.17 -17.64 -16.28
CA GLY A 127 3.10 -18.75 -16.10
C GLY A 127 4.28 -18.79 -17.08
N GLN A 128 4.34 -17.87 -18.05
CA GLN A 128 5.51 -17.71 -18.92
C GLN A 128 6.58 -16.82 -18.26
N PRO A 129 7.88 -17.12 -18.44
CA PRO A 129 8.97 -16.33 -17.86
C PRO A 129 9.00 -14.89 -18.41
N LEU A 130 8.53 -14.67 -19.65
CA LEU A 130 8.43 -13.36 -20.26
C LEU A 130 7.36 -12.49 -19.57
N HIS A 131 6.19 -13.07 -19.26
CA HIS A 131 5.16 -12.40 -18.47
C HIS A 131 5.72 -11.94 -17.13
N LEU A 132 6.35 -12.85 -16.38
CA LEU A 132 6.92 -12.55 -15.06
C LEU A 132 7.93 -11.40 -15.10
N LEU A 133 8.81 -11.38 -16.11
CA LEU A 133 9.83 -10.34 -16.26
C LEU A 133 9.18 -8.98 -16.58
N ILE A 134 8.27 -8.93 -17.55
CA ILE A 134 7.58 -7.68 -17.92
C ILE A 134 6.74 -7.19 -16.74
N TYR A 135 6.04 -8.09 -16.05
CA TYR A 135 5.24 -7.76 -14.88
C TYR A 135 6.10 -7.17 -13.75
N ALA A 136 7.23 -7.81 -13.45
CA ALA A 136 8.19 -7.31 -12.46
C ALA A 136 8.69 -5.91 -12.80
N LEU A 137 9.07 -5.67 -14.05
CA LEU A 137 9.58 -4.38 -14.51
C LEU A 137 8.50 -3.30 -14.44
N LEU A 138 7.29 -3.60 -14.89
CA LEU A 138 6.15 -2.69 -14.81
C LEU A 138 5.81 -2.32 -13.36
N ILE A 139 5.81 -3.28 -12.43
CA ILE A 139 5.58 -2.99 -11.01
C ILE A 139 6.64 -2.01 -10.49
N ILE A 140 7.93 -2.28 -10.75
CA ILE A 140 9.01 -1.41 -10.28
C ILE A 140 8.85 -0.01 -10.88
N PHE A 141 8.61 0.07 -12.19
CA PHE A 141 8.40 1.34 -12.89
C PHE A 141 7.23 2.12 -12.29
N PHE A 142 6.06 1.51 -12.14
CA PHE A 142 4.88 2.18 -11.60
C PHE A 142 5.04 2.54 -10.11
N CYS A 143 5.78 1.75 -9.32
CA CYS A 143 6.06 2.09 -7.92
C CYS A 143 6.86 3.40 -7.82
N PHE A 144 7.89 3.57 -8.66
CA PHE A 144 8.67 4.82 -8.71
C PHE A 144 7.84 5.97 -9.29
N PHE A 145 7.17 5.74 -10.42
CA PHE A 145 6.38 6.74 -11.12
C PHE A 145 5.24 7.30 -10.26
N TYR A 146 4.45 6.42 -9.62
CA TYR A 146 3.35 6.84 -8.77
C TYR A 146 3.84 7.57 -7.50
N THR A 147 4.93 7.10 -6.88
CA THR A 147 5.48 7.76 -5.70
C THR A 147 5.97 9.17 -6.02
N ALA A 148 6.63 9.36 -7.17
CA ALA A 148 7.09 10.68 -7.62
C ALA A 148 5.94 11.62 -8.00
N LEU A 149 4.82 11.10 -8.52
CA LEU A 149 3.64 11.90 -8.86
C LEU A 149 2.88 12.39 -7.63
N VAL A 150 2.72 11.53 -6.62
CA VAL A 150 1.89 11.83 -5.45
C VAL A 150 2.67 12.59 -4.37
N PHE A 151 3.97 12.30 -4.22
CA PHE A 151 4.74 12.85 -3.13
C PHE A 151 5.64 14.01 -3.58
N ASN A 152 5.32 15.22 -3.11
CA ASN A 152 6.19 16.38 -3.28
C ASN A 152 7.02 16.64 -2.01
N ALA A 153 8.32 16.31 -2.07
CA ALA A 153 9.25 16.52 -0.96
C ALA A 153 9.45 18.01 -0.63
N ARG A 154 9.33 18.90 -1.62
CA ARG A 154 9.47 20.35 -1.44
C ARG A 154 8.29 20.92 -0.66
N ASP A 155 7.07 20.54 -1.03
CA ASP A 155 5.86 20.98 -0.32
C ASP A 155 5.84 20.48 1.12
N THR A 156 6.28 19.23 1.34
CA THR A 156 6.41 18.65 2.68
C THR A 156 7.41 19.43 3.54
N ALA A 157 8.58 19.77 2.98
CA ALA A 157 9.59 20.57 3.67
C ALA A 157 9.11 22.00 3.97
N ASP A 158 8.39 22.64 3.05
CA ASP A 158 7.82 23.96 3.25
C ASP A 158 6.70 23.95 4.31
N ASN A 159 5.88 22.90 4.34
CA ASN A 159 4.87 22.70 5.39
C ASN A 159 5.52 22.50 6.77
N LEU A 160 6.60 21.72 6.86
CA LEU A 160 7.38 21.58 8.10
C LEU A 160 7.90 22.94 8.57
N LYS A 161 8.53 23.70 7.67
CA LYS A 161 9.03 25.05 7.96
C LYS A 161 7.90 26.00 8.43
N LYS A 162 6.75 26.00 7.75
CA LYS A 162 5.58 26.83 8.14
C LYS A 162 5.02 26.44 9.50
N SER A 163 5.03 25.14 9.84
CA SER A 163 4.60 24.63 11.15
C SER A 163 5.61 24.87 12.29
N GLY A 164 6.75 25.49 12.01
CA GLY A 164 7.83 25.69 12.98
C GLY A 164 8.58 24.40 13.34
N ALA A 165 8.44 23.36 12.53
CA ALA A 165 9.04 22.06 12.72
C ALA A 165 10.29 21.91 11.82
N PHE A 166 11.36 21.31 12.33
CA PHE A 166 12.58 21.08 11.56
C PHE A 166 13.17 19.70 11.83
N VAL A 167 13.79 19.13 10.79
CA VAL A 167 14.49 17.85 10.91
C VAL A 167 15.82 18.08 11.62
N ARG A 168 16.11 17.25 12.63
CA ARG A 168 17.33 17.38 13.44
C ARG A 168 18.59 17.27 12.57
N GLY A 169 19.44 18.29 12.62
CA GLY A 169 20.72 18.33 11.91
C GLY A 169 20.68 18.84 10.46
N ILE A 170 19.52 19.27 9.95
CA ILE A 170 19.36 19.73 8.56
C ILE A 170 18.73 21.12 8.54
N ARG A 171 19.22 22.02 7.68
CA ARG A 171 18.67 23.38 7.59
C ARG A 171 17.26 23.36 6.96
N PRO A 172 16.26 24.07 7.54
CA PRO A 172 14.91 24.11 6.99
C PRO A 172 14.85 24.70 5.58
N GLY A 173 13.98 24.13 4.73
CA GLY A 173 13.81 24.52 3.34
C GLY A 173 14.42 23.50 2.39
N GLN A 174 15.23 23.94 1.42
CA GLN A 174 15.70 23.10 0.32
C GLN A 174 16.51 21.87 0.77
N GLN A 175 17.38 22.01 1.78
CA GLN A 175 18.13 20.87 2.31
C GLN A 175 17.23 19.82 2.98
N THR A 176 16.12 20.25 3.59
CA THR A 176 15.13 19.32 4.15
C THR A 176 14.39 18.57 3.04
N ALA A 177 14.07 19.25 1.94
CA ALA A 177 13.44 18.63 0.77
C ALA A 177 14.36 17.58 0.12
N GLU A 178 15.63 17.92 -0.12
CA GLU A 178 16.62 16.98 -0.68
C GLU A 178 16.83 15.75 0.22
N TYR A 179 16.86 15.94 1.54
CA TYR A 179 16.97 14.82 2.47
C TYR A 179 15.75 13.91 2.43
N ILE A 180 14.55 14.48 2.45
CA ILE A 180 13.29 13.72 2.36
C ILE A 180 13.25 12.95 1.04
N ASP A 181 13.62 13.59 -0.07
CA ASP A 181 13.65 12.97 -1.40
C ASP A 181 14.62 11.78 -1.48
N GLN A 182 15.83 11.92 -0.95
CA GLN A 182 16.80 10.82 -0.87
C GLN A 182 16.29 9.66 0.00
N VAL A 183 15.63 9.96 1.11
CA VAL A 183 15.05 8.95 1.99
C VAL A 183 13.92 8.21 1.28
N LEU A 184 13.04 8.92 0.58
CA LEU A 184 11.93 8.35 -0.17
C LEU A 184 12.42 7.50 -1.32
N THR A 185 13.37 7.98 -2.13
CA THR A 185 13.94 7.20 -3.24
C THR A 185 14.49 5.85 -2.76
N ARG A 186 15.23 5.84 -1.64
CA ARG A 186 15.75 4.60 -1.05
C ARG A 186 14.64 3.71 -0.48
N LEU A 187 13.64 4.29 0.18
CA LEU A 187 12.49 3.54 0.69
C LEU A 187 11.68 2.91 -0.44
N THR A 188 11.39 3.66 -1.50
CA THR A 188 10.65 3.20 -2.67
C THR A 188 11.40 2.10 -3.41
N LEU A 189 12.73 2.10 -3.43
CA LEU A 189 13.52 1.00 -4.00
C LEU A 189 13.26 -0.33 -3.26
N TRP A 190 13.35 -0.32 -1.92
CA TRP A 190 13.02 -1.49 -1.10
C TRP A 190 11.53 -1.85 -1.16
N GLY A 191 10.69 -0.81 -1.24
CA GLY A 191 9.24 -0.89 -1.45
C GLY A 191 8.89 -1.67 -2.73
N ALA A 192 9.38 -1.19 -3.87
CA ALA A 192 9.17 -1.81 -5.16
C ALA A 192 9.67 -3.26 -5.19
N LEU A 193 10.85 -3.53 -4.62
CA LEU A 193 11.41 -4.87 -4.57
C LEU A 193 10.51 -5.85 -3.79
N TYR A 194 10.00 -5.47 -2.61
CA TYR A 194 9.12 -6.38 -1.87
C TYR A 194 7.77 -6.55 -2.58
N VAL A 195 7.18 -5.48 -3.14
CA VAL A 195 5.90 -5.55 -3.86
C VAL A 195 6.02 -6.51 -5.03
N THR A 196 7.08 -6.36 -5.82
CA THR A 196 7.38 -7.26 -6.95
C THR A 196 7.55 -8.70 -6.48
N LEU A 197 8.31 -8.95 -5.41
CA LEU A 197 8.51 -10.30 -4.88
C LEU A 197 7.19 -10.94 -4.42
N VAL A 198 6.37 -10.20 -3.68
CA VAL A 198 5.07 -10.69 -3.18
C VAL A 198 4.10 -11.00 -4.33
N CYS A 199 4.08 -10.18 -5.38
CA CYS A 199 3.23 -10.43 -6.55
C CYS A 199 3.70 -11.64 -7.37
N LEU A 200 5.02 -11.82 -7.54
CA LEU A 200 5.60 -12.91 -8.34
C LEU A 200 5.54 -14.27 -7.62
N LEU A 201 5.62 -14.30 -6.29
CA LEU A 201 5.77 -15.54 -5.53
C LEU A 201 4.62 -16.53 -5.82
N PRO A 202 3.34 -16.14 -5.78
CA PRO A 202 2.24 -17.07 -6.13
C PRO A 202 2.20 -17.42 -7.61
N GLU A 203 2.65 -16.52 -8.48
CA GLU A 203 2.66 -16.77 -9.93
C GLU A 203 3.68 -17.84 -10.32
N ILE A 204 4.84 -17.86 -9.64
CA ILE A 204 5.85 -18.92 -9.78
C ILE A 204 5.32 -20.25 -9.24
N LEU A 205 4.61 -20.24 -8.10
CA LEU A 205 4.00 -21.45 -7.52
C LEU A 205 2.98 -22.09 -8.46
N VAL A 206 2.12 -21.27 -9.10
CA VAL A 206 1.13 -21.76 -10.08
C VAL A 206 1.82 -22.36 -11.30
N SER A 207 2.89 -21.72 -11.79
CA SER A 207 3.67 -22.23 -12.93
C SER A 207 4.30 -23.61 -12.66
N TRP A 208 4.77 -23.86 -11.43
CA TRP A 208 5.45 -25.11 -11.08
C TRP A 208 4.52 -26.24 -10.68
N GLN A 209 3.40 -25.95 -9.99
CA GLN A 209 2.52 -27.00 -9.46
C GLN A 209 1.25 -27.20 -10.28
N GLY A 210 0.95 -26.36 -11.27
CA GLY A 210 -0.19 -26.51 -12.19
C GLY A 210 -1.57 -26.41 -11.51
N VAL A 211 -1.62 -26.12 -10.21
CA VAL A 211 -2.85 -25.91 -9.47
C VAL A 211 -3.35 -24.50 -9.78
N PRO A 212 -4.56 -24.32 -10.35
CA PRO A 212 -5.12 -23.01 -10.64
C PRO A 212 -5.43 -22.29 -9.32
N PHE A 213 -4.43 -21.57 -8.81
CA PHE A 213 -4.58 -20.81 -7.59
C PHE A 213 -5.25 -19.49 -7.89
N HIS A 214 -6.55 -19.40 -7.60
CA HIS A 214 -7.33 -18.18 -7.79
C HIS A 214 -6.92 -17.03 -6.84
N PHE A 215 -6.05 -17.31 -5.85
CA PHE A 215 -5.48 -16.31 -4.95
C PHE A 215 -4.14 -15.78 -5.50
N GLY A 216 -4.17 -14.90 -6.49
CA GLY A 216 -2.95 -14.25 -6.98
C GLY A 216 -2.23 -13.44 -5.89
N GLY A 217 -0.90 -13.29 -6.00
CA GLY A 217 -0.11 -12.45 -5.08
C GLY A 217 -0.57 -10.99 -5.08
N THR A 218 -1.01 -10.50 -6.23
CA THR A 218 -1.63 -9.19 -6.40
C THR A 218 -2.94 -9.08 -5.60
N SER A 219 -3.80 -10.10 -5.67
CA SER A 219 -5.07 -10.14 -4.93
C SER A 219 -4.86 -10.10 -3.42
N LEU A 220 -3.88 -10.86 -2.92
CA LEU A 220 -3.50 -10.87 -1.51
C LEU A 220 -2.99 -9.51 -1.05
N LEU A 221 -2.09 -8.89 -1.82
CA LEU A 221 -1.58 -7.54 -1.53
C LEU A 221 -2.71 -6.50 -1.50
N ILE A 222 -3.63 -6.57 -2.48
CA ILE A 222 -4.81 -5.69 -2.52
C ILE A 222 -5.64 -5.83 -1.25
N VAL A 223 -5.93 -7.06 -0.82
CA VAL A 223 -6.72 -7.29 0.40
C VAL A 223 -6.05 -6.68 1.62
N VAL A 224 -4.77 -7.00 1.86
CA VAL A 224 -4.07 -6.56 3.06
C VAL A 224 -3.99 -5.04 3.14
N VAL A 225 -3.54 -4.38 2.07
CA VAL A 225 -3.30 -2.94 2.09
C VAL A 225 -4.60 -2.15 2.18
N VAL A 226 -5.65 -2.54 1.46
CA VAL A 226 -6.94 -1.84 1.52
C VAL A 226 -7.60 -2.03 2.88
N VAL A 227 -7.53 -3.22 3.47
CA VAL A 227 -8.04 -3.46 4.84
C VAL A 227 -7.26 -2.63 5.86
N MET A 228 -5.93 -2.57 5.75
CA MET A 228 -5.10 -1.73 6.63
C MET A 228 -5.40 -0.24 6.47
N ASP A 229 -5.62 0.23 5.24
CA ASP A 229 -5.99 1.62 4.98
C ASP A 229 -7.38 1.95 5.55
N PHE A 230 -8.36 1.05 5.34
CA PHE A 230 -9.69 1.17 5.93
C PHE A 230 -9.64 1.25 7.46
N MET A 231 -8.86 0.37 8.11
CA MET A 231 -8.67 0.41 9.57
C MET A 231 -8.01 1.72 10.04
N SER A 232 -7.03 2.23 9.29
CA SER A 232 -6.38 3.52 9.57
C SER A 232 -7.37 4.69 9.47
N GLN A 233 -8.20 4.71 8.43
CA GLN A 233 -9.22 5.73 8.23
C GLN A 233 -10.32 5.65 9.31
N LEU A 234 -10.74 4.44 9.68
CA LEU A 234 -11.67 4.23 10.80
C LEU A 234 -11.11 4.79 12.10
N HIS A 235 -9.87 4.46 12.46
CA HIS A 235 -9.23 4.99 13.68
C HIS A 235 -9.13 6.53 13.66
N ALA A 236 -8.78 7.13 12.51
CA ALA A 236 -8.73 8.58 12.36
C ALA A 236 -10.11 9.22 12.59
N HIS A 237 -11.17 8.60 12.07
CA HIS A 237 -12.55 9.06 12.25
C HIS A 237 -13.06 8.84 13.69
N THR A 238 -12.70 7.74 14.36
CA THR A 238 -13.07 7.53 15.77
C THR A 238 -12.35 8.53 16.69
N MET A 239 -11.10 8.87 16.39
CA MET A 239 -10.34 9.86 17.16
C MET A 239 -10.93 11.27 17.04
N SER A 240 -11.46 11.65 15.87
CA SER A 240 -12.10 12.97 15.68
C SER A 240 -13.40 13.11 16.49
N HIS A 241 -14.14 12.04 16.72
CA HIS A 241 -15.35 12.05 17.57
C HIS A 241 -15.08 12.23 19.07
N HIS A 242 -13.86 12.02 19.55
CA HIS A 242 -13.49 12.22 20.97
C HIS A 242 -13.10 13.67 21.31
N TYR A 243 -12.98 14.56 20.31
CA TYR A 243 -12.62 15.97 20.50
C TYR A 243 -13.69 16.86 21.17
N PRO A 244 -15.02 16.72 20.92
CA PRO A 244 -16.02 17.63 21.49
C PRO A 244 -16.16 17.50 23.02
N ASN A 245 -15.96 16.31 23.58
CA ASN A 245 -16.17 16.06 25.01
C ASN A 245 -15.09 16.66 25.90
N LEU A 246 -13.87 16.87 25.39
CA LEU A 246 -12.79 17.54 26.12
C LEU A 246 -12.95 19.07 26.09
N LEU A 247 -13.39 19.64 24.96
CA LEU A 247 -13.66 21.07 24.84
C LEU A 247 -14.93 21.50 25.62
N LYS A 248 -15.98 20.68 25.64
CA LYS A 248 -17.20 20.97 26.41
C LYS A 248 -16.96 20.91 27.92
N LYS A 249 -16.10 20.00 28.39
CA LYS A 249 -15.72 19.90 29.82
C LYS A 249 -14.86 21.09 30.26
N ALA A 250 -13.99 21.61 29.39
CA ALA A 250 -13.20 22.81 29.66
C ALA A 250 -14.05 24.10 29.69
N ASN A 251 -15.04 24.24 28.80
CA ASN A 251 -15.95 25.39 28.81
C ASN A 251 -16.93 25.39 30.00
N LEU A 252 -17.38 24.21 30.46
CA LEU A 252 -18.23 24.09 31.65
C LEU A 252 -17.51 24.45 32.97
N LEU A 253 -16.18 24.29 33.03
CA LEU A 253 -15.36 24.72 34.18
C LEU A 253 -15.11 26.24 34.22
N GLY A 254 -15.31 26.95 33.11
CA GLY A 254 -15.13 28.41 33.00
C GLY A 254 -16.37 29.25 33.37
N TYR A 255 -17.57 28.66 33.38
CA TYR A 255 -18.82 29.40 33.57
C TYR A 255 -19.28 29.54 35.05
N GLY A 256 -18.47 29.08 36.01
CA GLY A 256 -18.86 29.02 37.43
C GLY A 256 -18.21 30.04 38.37
N ARG A 257 -17.29 30.90 37.92
CA ARG A 257 -16.53 31.79 38.81
C ARG A 257 -16.97 33.24 38.72
N THR A 258 -18.08 33.50 39.40
CA THR A 258 -18.36 34.70 40.22
C THR A 258 -18.27 36.08 39.54
N GLY A 259 -19.41 36.55 39.05
CA GLY A 259 -19.84 37.92 39.29
C GLY A 259 -20.88 37.93 40.41
N SER A 260 -20.56 38.52 41.57
CA SER A 260 -21.52 39.05 42.56
C SER A 260 -20.81 39.78 43.69
N GLY A 261 -21.24 41.03 43.92
CA GLY A 261 -20.97 41.85 45.12
C GLY A 261 -19.79 42.79 44.98
N GLY A 262 -19.92 44.12 45.06
CA GLY A 262 -21.01 44.96 45.51
C GLY A 262 -20.44 46.35 45.78
N GLN A 263 -21.25 47.38 45.55
CA GLN A 263 -20.96 48.79 45.74
C GLN A 263 -20.58 49.13 47.20
N SER A 264 -19.54 49.95 47.41
CA SER A 264 -19.54 51.15 48.29
C SER A 264 -18.31 51.99 47.97
#